data_AF-A0A916G460-F1
#
_entry.id   AF-A0A916G460-F1
#
_cell.length_a   1.000
_cell.length_b   1.000
_cell.length_c   1.000
_cell.angle_alpha   90.00
_cell.angle_beta   90.00
_cell.angle_gamma   90.00
#
_symmetry.space_group_name_H-M   'P 1'
#
loop_
_entity.id
_entity.type
_entity.pdbx_description
1 polymer ?
#
loop_
_entity_poly.entity_id
_entity_poly.type
_entity_poly.pdbx_seq_one_letter_code
_entity_poly.pdbx_strand_id
1 'polypeptide(L)'
;MRLVIRPVQDPQREIDLTHRLTATIAEELWSLYGGNEQLNWVEAELHLQRLVESVRGQVNGEAIEKARAEALDEARRESDLTRERLFVMVTRMDGQGDANGLPSDERVKPRPAMDHNGERRDPSPGARTRPRRGSEVSKGLRQGSRGKDKVGAV
;
A
#
# COMPACT_ATOMS: atom_id res chain seq x y z
N MET A 1 18.08 -8.87 -16.14
CA MET A 1 18.04 -8.86 -14.66
C MET A 1 19.46 -8.69 -14.12
N ARG A 2 19.67 -8.09 -12.94
CA ARG A 2 21.00 -7.97 -12.30
C ARG A 2 20.94 -8.36 -10.82
N LEU A 3 21.81 -9.27 -10.39
CA LEU A 3 21.94 -9.78 -9.02
C LEU A 3 23.26 -9.29 -8.42
N VAL A 4 23.14 -8.30 -7.54
CA VAL A 4 24.27 -7.69 -6.84
C VAL A 4 24.18 -8.07 -5.38
N ILE A 5 25.26 -8.59 -4.83
CA ILE A 5 25.42 -8.80 -3.40
C ILE A 5 26.35 -7.74 -2.81
N ARG A 6 26.03 -7.29 -1.60
CA ARG A 6 26.90 -6.45 -0.78
C ARG A 6 27.30 -7.25 0.45
N PRO A 7 28.58 -7.66 0.57
CA PRO A 7 29.04 -8.42 1.72
C PRO A 7 28.89 -7.62 3.02
N VAL A 8 28.54 -8.27 4.12
CA VAL A 8 28.42 -7.60 5.44
C VAL A 8 29.77 -7.06 5.92
N GLN A 9 30.86 -7.76 5.60
CA GLN A 9 32.23 -7.38 5.97
C GLN A 9 32.72 -6.13 5.22
N ASP A 10 32.17 -5.85 4.04
CA ASP A 10 32.49 -4.67 3.23
C ASP A 10 31.24 -4.20 2.48
N PRO A 11 30.38 -3.38 3.13
CA PRO A 11 29.11 -2.97 2.56
C PRO A 11 29.22 -2.02 1.37
N GLN A 12 30.39 -1.39 1.17
CA GLN A 12 30.65 -0.48 0.05
C GLN A 12 30.95 -1.25 -1.24
N ARG A 13 31.32 -2.53 -1.13
CA ARG A 13 31.63 -3.37 -2.27
C ARG A 13 30.38 -3.99 -2.86
N GLU A 14 30.22 -3.80 -4.16
CA GLU A 14 29.20 -4.47 -4.96
C GLU A 14 29.83 -5.59 -5.77
N ILE A 15 29.28 -6.81 -5.62
CA ILE A 15 29.70 -7.96 -6.42
C ILE A 15 28.50 -8.38 -7.27
N ASP A 16 28.67 -8.28 -8.59
CA ASP A 16 27.70 -8.79 -9.54
C ASP A 16 27.91 -10.30 -9.73
N LEU A 17 26.90 -11.08 -9.35
CA LEU A 17 26.91 -12.53 -9.46
C LEU A 17 26.05 -13.05 -10.61
N THR A 18 25.36 -12.17 -11.34
CA THR A 18 24.37 -12.54 -12.36
C THR A 18 24.94 -13.56 -13.33
N HIS A 19 26.02 -13.19 -14.01
CA HIS A 19 26.63 -14.03 -15.04
C HIS A 19 27.15 -15.35 -14.47
N ARG A 20 27.79 -15.33 -13.28
CA ARG A 20 28.35 -16.54 -12.66
C ARG A 20 27.27 -17.55 -12.30
N LEU A 21 26.16 -17.07 -11.72
CA LEU A 21 25.03 -17.94 -11.36
C LEU A 21 24.34 -18.49 -12.61
N THR A 22 24.07 -17.64 -13.61
CA THR A 22 23.48 -18.08 -14.87
C THR A 22 24.37 -19.12 -15.56
N ALA A 23 25.68 -18.89 -15.63
CA ALA A 23 26.64 -19.83 -16.23
C ALA A 23 26.61 -21.20 -15.53
N THR A 24 26.62 -21.18 -14.20
CA THR A 24 26.60 -22.41 -13.39
C THR A 24 25.30 -23.20 -13.64
N ILE A 25 24.14 -22.52 -13.67
CA ILE A 25 22.87 -23.18 -13.96
C ILE A 25 22.85 -23.72 -15.40
N ALA A 26 23.36 -22.97 -16.37
CA ALA A 26 23.41 -23.41 -17.76
C ALA A 26 24.32 -24.65 -17.95
N GLU A 27 25.46 -24.69 -17.24
CA GLU A 27 26.37 -25.84 -17.23
C GLU A 27 25.72 -27.07 -16.60
N GLU A 28 24.99 -26.90 -15.49
CA GLU A 28 24.22 -27.99 -14.88
C GLU A 28 23.12 -28.50 -15.82
N LEU A 29 22.39 -27.59 -16.49
CA LEU A 29 21.38 -27.98 -17.49
C LEU A 29 21.99 -28.78 -18.64
N TRP A 30 23.16 -28.36 -19.11
CA TRP A 30 23.92 -29.11 -20.12
C TRP A 30 24.36 -30.49 -19.59
N SER A 31 24.91 -30.55 -18.39
CA SER A 31 25.39 -31.81 -17.80
C SER A 31 24.27 -32.82 -17.58
N LEU A 32 23.07 -32.37 -17.21
CA LEU A 32 21.94 -33.24 -16.87
C LEU A 32 21.09 -33.61 -18.08
N TYR A 33 20.86 -32.68 -19.00
CA TYR A 33 19.89 -32.82 -20.09
C TYR A 33 20.51 -32.67 -21.49
N GLY A 34 21.77 -32.22 -21.58
CA GLY A 34 22.42 -31.88 -22.85
C GLY A 34 21.72 -30.70 -23.54
N GLY A 35 21.56 -30.81 -24.86
CA GLY A 35 20.72 -29.91 -25.64
C GLY A 35 21.50 -28.85 -26.41
N ASN A 36 20.95 -27.65 -26.50
CA ASN A 36 21.57 -26.52 -27.16
C ASN A 36 22.06 -25.53 -26.10
N GLU A 37 23.33 -25.14 -26.20
CA GLU A 37 23.98 -24.26 -25.23
C GLU A 37 23.22 -22.93 -25.07
N GLN A 38 22.81 -22.31 -26.17
CA GLN A 38 22.11 -21.03 -26.12
C GLN A 38 20.74 -21.14 -25.45
N LEU A 39 20.01 -22.23 -25.70
CA LEU A 39 18.74 -22.51 -25.01
C LEU A 39 18.96 -22.75 -23.51
N ASN A 40 20.03 -23.45 -23.13
CA ASN A 40 20.35 -23.69 -21.72
C ASN A 40 20.68 -22.38 -21.00
N TRP A 41 21.37 -21.44 -21.65
CA TRP A 41 21.60 -20.09 -21.12
C TRP A 41 20.31 -19.31 -20.92
N VAL A 42 19.41 -19.32 -21.91
CA VAL A 42 18.12 -18.64 -21.79
C VAL A 42 17.26 -19.23 -20.67
N GLU A 43 17.20 -20.56 -20.58
CA GLU A 43 16.44 -21.23 -19.51
C GLU A 43 17.06 -20.97 -18.13
N ALA A 44 18.39 -20.95 -18.04
CA ALA A 44 19.10 -20.58 -16.81
C ALA A 44 18.76 -19.16 -16.34
N GLU A 45 18.70 -18.18 -17.26
CA GLU A 45 18.30 -16.81 -16.93
C GLU A 45 16.86 -16.74 -16.42
N LEU A 46 15.93 -17.43 -17.10
CA LEU A 46 14.52 -17.50 -16.70
C LEU A 46 14.35 -18.17 -15.34
N HIS A 47 15.08 -19.26 -15.10
CA HIS A 47 15.07 -19.98 -13.83
C HIS A 47 15.57 -19.09 -12.69
N LEU A 48 16.69 -18.41 -12.89
CA LEU A 48 17.24 -17.47 -11.91
C LEU A 48 16.27 -16.32 -11.62
N GLN A 49 15.60 -15.80 -12.64
CA GLN A 49 14.59 -14.75 -12.46
C GLN A 49 13.42 -15.22 -11.57
N ARG A 50 12.88 -16.42 -11.84
CA ARG A 50 11.79 -16.99 -11.02
C ARG A 50 12.21 -17.20 -9.57
N LEU A 51 13.43 -17.66 -9.33
CA LEU A 51 13.96 -17.81 -7.97
C LEU A 51 14.04 -16.48 -7.24
N VAL A 52 14.57 -15.44 -7.90
CA VAL A 52 14.67 -14.09 -7.32
C VAL A 52 13.28 -13.51 -7.01
N GLU A 53 12.32 -13.68 -7.91
CA GLU A 53 10.94 -13.23 -7.70
C GLU A 53 10.27 -13.96 -6.53
N SER A 54 10.48 -15.28 -6.42
CA SER A 54 9.96 -16.09 -5.31
C SER A 54 10.51 -15.63 -3.96
N VAL A 55 11.83 -15.46 -3.85
CA VAL A 55 12.49 -15.01 -2.61
C VAL A 55 12.03 -13.60 -2.23
N ARG A 56 11.92 -12.69 -3.20
CA ARG A 56 11.38 -11.34 -2.95
C ARG A 56 9.94 -11.39 -2.42
N GLY A 57 9.11 -12.27 -2.97
CA GLY A 57 7.74 -12.50 -2.50
C GLY A 57 7.70 -12.97 -1.04
N GLN A 58 8.59 -13.90 -0.66
CA GLN A 58 8.67 -14.43 0.70
C GLN A 58 9.12 -13.37 1.72
N VAL A 59 10.21 -12.65 1.44
CA VAL A 59 10.72 -11.60 2.33
C VAL A 59 9.68 -10.50 2.55
N ASN A 60 8.96 -10.11 1.49
CA ASN A 60 7.89 -9.13 1.60
C ASN A 60 6.69 -9.68 2.39
N GLY A 61 6.33 -10.95 2.19
CA GLY A 61 5.25 -11.61 2.92
C GLY A 61 5.53 -11.70 4.43
N GLU A 62 6.74 -12.11 4.82
CA GLU A 62 7.16 -12.17 6.22
C GLU A 62 7.18 -10.80 6.89
N ALA A 63 7.65 -9.77 6.18
CA ALA A 63 7.63 -8.40 6.69
C ALA A 63 6.20 -7.87 6.90
N ILE A 64 5.28 -8.20 5.99
CA ILE A 64 3.86 -7.83 6.10
C ILE A 64 3.21 -8.54 7.29
N GLU A 65 3.44 -9.84 7.46
CA GLU A 65 2.88 -10.59 8.59
C GLU A 65 3.42 -10.10 9.94
N LYS A 66 4.71 -9.76 10.00
CA LYS A 66 5.30 -9.17 11.21
C LYS A 66 4.71 -7.81 11.54
N ALA A 67 4.58 -6.92 10.56
CA ALA A 67 3.97 -5.61 10.76
C ALA A 67 2.49 -5.72 11.19
N ARG A 68 1.77 -6.71 10.65
CA ARG A 68 0.38 -6.99 11.04
C ARG A 68 0.28 -7.50 12.48
N ALA A 69 1.19 -8.38 12.90
CA ALA A 69 1.25 -8.87 14.28
C ALA A 69 1.54 -7.73 15.27
N GLU A 70 2.50 -6.87 14.95
CA GLU A 70 2.85 -5.70 15.77
C GLU A 70 1.66 -4.72 15.89
N ALA A 71 0.96 -4.43 14.79
CA ALA A 71 -0.21 -3.56 14.80
C ALA A 71 -1.37 -4.14 15.64
N LEU A 72 -1.55 -5.46 15.62
CA LEU A 72 -2.60 -6.13 16.39
C LEU A 72 -2.29 -6.17 17.89
N ASP A 73 -1.01 -6.34 18.24
CA ASP A 73 -0.57 -6.25 19.64
C ASP A 73 -0.70 -4.83 20.18
N GLU A 74 -0.42 -3.80 19.38
CA GLU A 74 -0.62 -2.41 19.79
C GLU A 74 -2.10 -2.08 19.99
N ALA A 75 -2.97 -2.51 19.07
CA ALA A 75 -4.41 -2.34 19.21
C ALA A 75 -4.97 -3.03 20.48
N ARG A 76 -4.40 -4.17 20.88
CA ARG A 76 -4.75 -4.84 22.15
C ARG A 76 -4.35 -4.00 23.35
N ARG A 77 -3.13 -3.47 23.37
CA ARG A 77 -2.66 -2.58 24.46
C ARG A 77 -3.53 -1.34 24.61
N GLU A 78 -3.89 -0.71 23.49
CA GLU A 78 -4.79 0.45 23.51
C GLU A 78 -6.19 0.08 24.03
N SER A 79 -6.72 -1.09 23.63
CA SER A 79 -8.01 -1.59 24.13
C SER A 79 -7.98 -1.90 25.62
N ASP A 80 -6.87 -2.42 26.14
CA ASP A 80 -6.72 -2.73 27.57
C ASP A 80 -6.63 -1.43 28.39
N LEU A 81 -5.85 -0.46 27.94
CA LEU A 81 -5.74 0.85 28.59
C LEU A 81 -7.07 1.62 28.59
N THR A 82 -7.83 1.56 27.50
CA THR A 82 -9.16 2.18 27.44
C THR A 82 -10.15 1.46 28.35
N ARG A 83 -10.10 0.13 28.43
CA ARG A 83 -10.92 -0.66 29.36
C ARG A 83 -10.58 -0.35 30.83
N GLU A 84 -9.31 -0.25 31.18
CA GLU A 84 -8.88 0.13 32.54
C GLU A 84 -9.35 1.54 32.91
N ARG A 85 -9.18 2.52 32.00
CA ARG A 85 -9.67 3.89 32.21
C ARG A 85 -11.19 3.94 32.41
N LEU A 86 -11.94 3.20 31.61
CA LEU A 86 -13.40 3.06 31.75
C LEU A 86 -13.77 2.40 33.08
N PHE A 87 -13.07 1.34 33.48
CA PHE A 87 -13.31 0.67 34.75
C PHE A 87 -13.08 1.60 35.95
N VAL A 88 -12.00 2.39 35.94
CA VAL A 88 -11.74 3.40 36.98
C VAL A 88 -12.82 4.47 36.99
N MET A 89 -13.28 4.98 35.85
CA MET A 89 -14.36 5.96 35.80
C MET A 89 -15.67 5.42 36.35
N VAL A 90 -16.08 4.21 35.93
CA VAL A 90 -17.35 3.60 36.36
C VAL A 90 -17.32 3.29 37.87
N THR A 91 -16.23 2.69 38.37
CA THR A 91 -16.09 2.40 39.80
C THR A 91 -16.00 3.67 40.67
N ARG A 92 -15.49 4.78 40.13
CA ARG A 92 -15.55 6.09 40.81
C ARG A 92 -16.98 6.63 40.91
N MET A 93 -17.84 6.36 39.93
CA MET A 93 -19.24 6.80 39.98
C MET A 93 -20.07 6.00 41.00
N ASP A 94 -19.74 4.73 41.26
CA ASP A 94 -20.39 3.93 42.30
C ASP A 94 -19.94 4.31 43.74
N GLY A 95 -18.79 4.98 43.89
CA GLY A 95 -18.25 5.48 45.16
C GLY A 95 -18.57 6.94 45.47
N GLN A 96 -19.27 7.66 44.59
CA GLN A 96 -19.62 9.07 44.77
C GLN A 96 -21.08 9.21 45.25
N GLY A 97 -21.46 8.38 46.23
CA GLY A 97 -22.61 8.63 47.08
C GLY A 97 -22.24 9.62 48.19
N ASP A 98 -22.98 10.72 48.27
CA ASP A 98 -23.14 11.58 49.44
C ASP A 98 -21.92 12.42 49.89
N ALA A 99 -21.60 13.47 49.11
CA ALA A 99 -20.86 14.61 49.66
C ALA A 99 -21.40 15.99 49.22
N ASN A 100 -22.58 16.05 48.59
CA ASN A 100 -23.24 17.32 48.29
C ASN A 100 -24.64 17.33 48.92
N GLY A 101 -24.69 17.65 50.22
CA GLY A 101 -25.92 18.09 50.85
C GLY A 101 -26.39 19.37 50.15
N LEU A 102 -27.43 19.25 49.33
CA LEU A 102 -28.17 20.41 48.83
C LEU A 102 -29.09 20.92 49.95
N PRO A 103 -29.03 22.20 50.33
CA PRO A 103 -30.09 22.79 51.13
C PRO A 103 -31.32 23.00 50.23
N SER A 104 -32.47 22.77 50.84
CA SER A 104 -33.81 22.87 50.28
C SER A 104 -34.17 24.27 49.79
N ASP A 105 -35.19 24.29 48.92
CA ASP A 105 -36.09 25.39 48.54
C ASP A 105 -35.58 26.44 47.54
N GLU A 106 -36.14 26.40 46.32
CA GLU A 106 -36.99 27.50 45.85
C GLU A 106 -37.84 27.12 44.63
N ARG A 107 -39.12 27.48 44.74
CA ARG A 107 -40.24 27.32 43.79
C ARG A 107 -39.91 27.69 42.34
N VAL A 108 -40.26 26.78 41.40
CA VAL A 108 -40.54 27.15 40.00
C VAL A 108 -41.95 26.68 39.63
N LYS A 109 -42.84 27.65 39.37
CA LYS A 109 -44.20 27.43 38.85
C LYS A 109 -44.15 26.96 37.39
N PRO A 110 -45.05 26.08 36.93
CA PRO A 110 -45.14 25.74 35.51
C PRO A 110 -45.76 26.91 34.73
N ARG A 111 -45.18 27.28 33.59
CA ARG A 111 -45.83 28.14 32.58
C ARG A 111 -46.19 27.31 31.34
N PRO A 112 -47.35 27.59 30.71
CA PRO A 112 -47.96 26.71 29.73
C PRO A 112 -47.43 26.94 28.31
N ALA A 113 -47.71 25.94 27.47
CA ALA A 113 -47.45 25.88 26.04
C ALA A 113 -48.01 27.09 25.27
N MET A 114 -47.25 27.55 24.28
CA MET A 114 -47.73 28.42 23.21
C MET A 114 -47.36 27.80 21.87
N ASP A 115 -48.41 27.36 21.18
CA ASP A 115 -48.45 27.09 19.74
C ASP A 115 -48.08 28.34 18.96
N HIS A 116 -47.19 28.24 17.96
CA HIS A 116 -47.24 29.11 16.78
C HIS A 116 -46.99 28.29 15.50
N ASN A 117 -48.11 28.10 14.79
CA ASN A 117 -48.23 27.64 13.41
C ASN A 117 -47.83 28.73 12.41
N GLY A 118 -47.31 28.32 11.26
CA GLY A 118 -47.15 29.13 10.03
C GLY A 118 -45.68 29.46 9.75
N GLU A 119 -45.09 29.20 8.58
CA GLU A 119 -45.64 29.06 7.24
C GLU A 119 -44.82 28.10 6.38
N ARG A 120 -45.54 27.44 5.47
CA ARG A 120 -45.04 26.65 4.35
C ARG A 120 -44.25 27.51 3.36
N ARG A 121 -43.14 26.99 2.83
CA ARG A 121 -42.85 27.01 1.38
C ARG A 121 -42.07 25.77 0.96
N ASP A 122 -42.74 24.97 0.15
CA ASP A 122 -42.22 23.82 -0.59
C ASP A 122 -41.49 24.27 -1.89
N PRO A 123 -40.77 23.36 -2.56
CA PRO A 123 -39.61 23.67 -3.41
C PRO A 123 -39.97 23.84 -4.89
N SER A 124 -39.08 24.46 -5.68
CA SER A 124 -39.16 24.37 -7.15
C SER A 124 -37.84 24.70 -7.88
N PRO A 125 -37.70 24.24 -9.15
CA PRO A 125 -36.46 23.72 -9.70
C PRO A 125 -35.90 24.48 -10.91
N GLY A 126 -34.62 24.27 -11.21
CA GLY A 126 -34.11 24.22 -12.59
C GLY A 126 -33.37 25.44 -13.16
N ALA A 127 -32.10 25.23 -13.54
CA ALA A 127 -31.45 25.67 -14.78
C ALA A 127 -30.07 24.98 -14.85
N ARG A 128 -29.86 23.94 -15.68
CA ARG A 128 -29.28 24.00 -17.06
C ARG A 128 -28.02 24.90 -17.09
N THR A 129 -26.82 24.43 -17.44
CA THR A 129 -26.45 23.80 -18.72
C THR A 129 -25.07 23.13 -18.64
N ARG A 130 -24.90 22.06 -19.43
CA ARG A 130 -23.64 21.43 -19.85
C ARG A 130 -23.14 22.14 -21.13
N PRO A 131 -21.82 22.18 -21.41
CA PRO A 131 -21.31 21.41 -22.56
C PRO A 131 -19.96 20.74 -22.26
N ARG A 132 -19.80 19.43 -22.52
CA ARG A 132 -19.16 18.83 -23.71
C ARG A 132 -17.86 19.51 -24.15
N ARG A 133 -16.73 18.83 -23.93
CA ARG A 133 -15.47 19.03 -24.67
C ARG A 133 -15.17 17.74 -25.47
N GLY A 134 -15.24 17.85 -26.80
CA GLY A 134 -14.70 16.88 -27.76
C GLY A 134 -13.17 16.78 -27.61
N SER A 135 -12.49 15.67 -27.92
CA SER A 135 -12.38 14.96 -29.20
C SER A 135 -11.67 15.76 -30.30
N GLU A 136 -10.34 15.77 -30.27
CA GLU A 136 -9.45 15.96 -31.43
C GLU A 136 -8.24 15.04 -31.21
N VAL A 137 -8.14 13.91 -31.92
CA VAL A 137 -7.50 13.76 -33.25
C VAL A 137 -6.07 14.30 -33.24
N SER A 138 -5.09 13.40 -33.15
CA SER A 138 -3.72 13.66 -33.59
C SER A 138 -3.34 12.60 -34.62
N LYS A 139 -3.57 12.93 -35.89
CA LYS A 139 -2.84 12.38 -37.04
C LYS A 139 -1.50 13.12 -37.10
N GLY A 140 -0.39 12.39 -37.14
CA GLY A 140 0.94 12.97 -37.27
C GLY A 140 1.91 11.97 -37.89
N LEU A 141 1.78 11.76 -39.20
CA LEU A 141 2.81 11.14 -40.04
C LEU A 141 4.17 11.84 -39.86
N ARG A 142 5.25 11.07 -39.69
CA ARG A 142 6.57 11.42 -40.24
C ARG A 142 7.30 10.17 -40.73
N GLN A 143 7.32 10.03 -42.06
CA GLN A 143 8.36 9.35 -42.82
C GLN A 143 9.61 10.25 -42.92
N GLY A 144 10.79 9.62 -42.99
CA GLY A 144 12.07 10.23 -43.35
C GLY A 144 13.21 9.39 -42.77
N SER A 145 13.70 8.34 -43.44
CA SER A 145 14.59 8.31 -44.62
C SER A 145 16.04 8.78 -44.36
N ARG A 146 16.97 7.90 -44.77
CA ARG A 146 18.42 8.06 -45.03
C ARG A 146 19.43 7.89 -43.87
N GLY A 147 20.20 6.81 -44.00
CA GLY A 147 21.57 6.69 -43.51
C GLY A 147 22.31 5.65 -44.36
N LYS A 148 23.02 6.12 -45.39
CA LYS A 148 23.94 5.33 -46.22
C LYS A 148 25.28 5.30 -45.50
N ASP A 149 25.70 4.15 -44.99
CA ASP A 149 27.09 3.97 -44.58
C ASP A 149 27.86 3.26 -45.69
N LYS A 150 28.78 4.03 -46.27
CA LYS A 150 29.79 3.59 -47.22
C LYS A 150 30.71 2.60 -46.51
N VAL A 151 30.76 1.37 -47.01
CA VAL A 151 31.82 0.41 -46.68
C VAL A 151 33.11 0.90 -47.35
N GLY A 152 34.18 0.88 -46.55
CA GLY A 152 35.48 1.46 -46.85
C GLY A 152 36.22 0.81 -48.02
N ALA A 153 37.18 1.60 -48.49
CA ALA A 153 38.07 1.37 -49.61
C ALA A 153 38.92 0.09 -49.49
N VAL A 154 39.15 -0.51 -50.66
CA VAL A 154 40.28 -1.40 -50.98
C VAL A 154 41.48 -0.52 -51.32
#